data_AF-A0A7C3XIX7-F1
#
_entry.id   AF-A0A7C3XIX7-F1
#
_cell.length_a   1.000
_cell.length_b   1.000
_cell.length_c   1.000
_cell.angle_alpha   90.00
_cell.angle_beta   90.00
_cell.angle_gamma   90.00
#
_symmetry.space_group_name_H-M   'P 1'
#
loop_
_entity.id
_entity.type
_entity.pdbx_description
1 polymer ?
#
loop_
_entity_poly.entity_id
_entity_poly.type
_entity_poly.pdbx_seq_one_letter_code
_entity_poly.pdbx_strand_id
1 'polypeptide(L)'
;MEILKAEKVVGYSLLAVGLALIVLSVYFMYAVFTGSMLPPTIFSMDSIRLPIPTGDGGMPIEVEVVPGEQVSKVVNAVLWSILMVFVASAGSKIGGLGVKLAREIKVEVKRES
;
A
#
# COMPACT_ATOMS: atom_id res chain seq x y z
N MET A 1 29.09 -23.82 17.82
CA MET A 1 28.70 -22.58 18.53
C MET A 1 28.45 -21.40 17.60
N GLU A 2 29.03 -21.36 16.39
CA GLU A 2 28.83 -20.23 15.45
C GLU A 2 27.45 -20.20 14.76
N ILE A 3 26.83 -21.37 14.54
CA ILE A 3 25.56 -21.50 13.81
C ILE A 3 24.39 -20.80 14.54
N LEU A 4 24.36 -20.92 15.88
CA LEU A 4 23.35 -20.27 16.73
C LEU A 4 23.44 -18.74 16.72
N LYS A 5 24.64 -18.17 16.53
CA LYS A 5 24.82 -16.72 16.36
C LYS A 5 24.33 -16.27 14.98
N ALA A 6 24.60 -17.05 13.94
CA ALA A 6 24.18 -16.74 12.57
C ALA A 6 22.65 -16.73 12.44
N GLU A 7 21.94 -17.72 12.99
CA GLU A 7 20.47 -17.78 12.96
C GLU A 7 19.83 -16.56 13.65
N LYS A 8 20.41 -16.13 14.76
CA LYS A 8 19.94 -14.96 15.52
C LYS A 8 20.16 -13.66 14.73
N VAL A 9 21.33 -13.52 14.08
CA VAL A 9 21.63 -12.37 13.21
C VAL A 9 20.68 -12.35 12.00
N VAL A 10 20.42 -13.50 11.38
CA VAL A 10 19.48 -13.61 10.26
C VAL A 10 18.06 -13.25 10.70
N GLY A 11 17.62 -13.71 11.87
CA GLY A 11 16.30 -13.37 12.43
C GLY A 11 16.11 -11.87 12.65
N TYR A 12 17.10 -11.21 13.27
CA TYR A 12 17.07 -9.76 13.44
C TYR A 12 17.16 -8.99 12.12
N SER A 13 17.91 -9.49 11.13
CA SER A 13 17.99 -8.87 9.81
C SER A 13 16.64 -8.91 9.08
N LEU A 14 15.95 -10.06 9.08
CA LEU A 14 14.61 -10.20 8.51
C LEU A 14 13.58 -9.35 9.24
N LEU A 15 13.68 -9.25 10.56
CA LEU A 15 12.83 -8.39 11.36
C LEU A 15 12.99 -6.92 10.98
N ALA A 16 14.24 -6.44 10.88
CA ALA A 16 14.55 -5.07 10.52
C ALA A 16 14.06 -4.74 9.10
N VAL A 17 14.27 -5.62 8.13
CA VAL A 17 13.81 -5.45 6.75
C VAL A 17 12.27 -5.42 6.69
N GLY A 18 11.60 -6.37 7.35
CA GLY A 18 10.14 -6.40 7.39
C GLY A 18 9.54 -5.16 8.03
N LEU A 19 10.13 -4.68 9.13
CA LEU A 19 9.71 -3.45 9.79
C LEU A 19 9.94 -2.21 8.91
N ALA A 20 11.09 -2.12 8.25
CA ALA A 20 11.40 -1.04 7.33
C ALA A 20 10.39 -0.98 6.17
N LEU A 21 10.00 -2.13 5.61
CA LEU A 21 8.98 -2.20 4.57
C LEU A 21 7.63 -1.67 5.05
N ILE A 22 7.19 -2.04 6.25
CA ILE A 22 5.92 -1.53 6.82
C ILE A 22 5.98 -0.01 7.00
N VAL A 23 7.05 0.50 7.62
CA VAL A 23 7.22 1.95 7.87
C VAL A 23 7.27 2.72 6.55
N LEU A 24 7.99 2.22 5.55
CA LEU A 24 8.05 2.83 4.22
C LEU A 24 6.69 2.83 3.54
N SER A 25 5.95 1.72 3.59
CA SER A 25 4.60 1.64 3.01
C SER A 25 3.66 2.67 3.62
N VAL A 26 3.66 2.81 4.94
CA VAL A 26 2.84 3.81 5.64
C VAL A 26 3.27 5.23 5.25
N TYR A 27 4.58 5.49 5.17
CA TYR A 27 5.10 6.79 4.75
C TYR A 27 4.66 7.16 3.33
N PHE A 28 4.83 6.26 2.36
CA PHE A 28 4.40 6.51 0.98
C PHE A 28 2.89 6.66 0.85
N MET A 29 2.11 5.89 1.61
CA MET A 29 0.65 6.04 1.65
C MET A 29 0.25 7.42 2.18
N TYR A 30 0.89 7.88 3.27
CA TYR A 30 0.65 9.20 3.85
C TYR A 30 1.09 10.34 2.91
N ALA A 31 2.23 10.20 2.23
CA ALA A 31 2.72 11.17 1.26
C ALA A 31 1.75 11.35 0.08
N VAL A 32 1.17 10.25 -0.43
CA VAL A 32 0.15 10.30 -1.49
C VAL A 32 -1.17 10.88 -0.97
N PHE A 33 -1.57 10.53 0.24
CA PHE A 33 -2.82 11.02 0.83
C PHE A 33 -2.80 12.53 1.11
N THR A 34 -1.66 13.06 1.57
CA THR A 34 -1.46 14.50 1.78
C THR A 34 -1.22 15.29 0.49
N GLY A 35 -1.12 14.62 -0.65
CA GLY A 35 -0.80 15.25 -1.94
C GLY A 35 0.66 15.69 -2.08
N SER A 36 1.53 15.28 -1.16
CA SER A 36 2.98 15.54 -1.23
C SER A 36 3.65 14.76 -2.37
N MET A 37 3.08 13.60 -2.74
CA MET A 37 3.41 12.86 -3.95
C MET A 37 2.15 12.58 -4.76
N LEU A 38 2.25 12.68 -6.08
CA LEU A 38 1.18 12.28 -6.98
C LEU A 38 1.17 10.74 -7.08
N PRO A 39 0.00 10.08 -6.91
CA PRO A 39 -0.09 8.66 -7.18
C PRO A 39 0.21 8.40 -8.66
N PRO A 40 0.88 7.29 -9.00
CA PRO A 40 1.12 6.95 -10.40
C PRO A 40 -0.20 6.82 -11.16
N THR A 41 -0.22 7.36 -12.38
CA THR A 41 -1.41 7.39 -13.23
C THR A 41 -1.61 6.02 -13.86
N ILE A 42 -2.41 5.16 -13.22
CA ILE A 42 -2.75 3.81 -13.70
C ILE A 42 -4.04 3.84 -14.54
N PHE A 43 -4.96 4.73 -14.18
CA PHE A 43 -6.27 4.88 -14.79
C PHE A 43 -6.54 6.35 -15.15
N SER A 44 -7.12 6.59 -16.33
CA SER A 44 -7.54 7.90 -16.81
C SER A 44 -8.99 7.82 -17.27
N MET A 45 -9.86 8.60 -16.66
CA MET A 45 -11.26 8.77 -17.05
C MET A 45 -11.45 10.06 -17.84
N ASP A 46 -12.21 9.97 -18.92
CA ASP A 46 -12.69 11.14 -19.64
C ASP A 46 -13.79 11.88 -18.86
N SER A 47 -13.87 13.19 -19.06
CA SER A 47 -14.90 14.04 -18.47
C SER A 47 -16.29 13.64 -18.99
N ILE A 48 -17.25 13.44 -18.09
CA ILE A 48 -18.65 13.22 -18.48
C ILE A 48 -19.26 14.59 -18.79
N ARG A 49 -19.47 14.86 -20.08
CA ARG A 49 -20.12 16.09 -20.56
C ARG A 49 -21.57 15.79 -20.87
N LEU A 50 -22.48 16.52 -20.25
CA LEU A 50 -23.90 16.44 -20.56
C LEU A 50 -24.29 17.67 -21.38
N PRO A 51 -24.76 17.51 -22.63
CA PRO A 51 -25.32 18.61 -23.39
C PRO A 51 -26.68 18.97 -22.77
N ILE A 52 -26.79 20.14 -22.15
CA ILE A 52 -28.08 20.65 -21.68
C ILE A 52 -28.73 21.41 -22.83
N PRO A 53 -29.88 20.94 -23.37
CA PRO A 53 -30.60 21.68 -24.39
C PRO A 53 -31.15 22.97 -23.77
N THR A 54 -30.67 24.10 -24.25
CA THR A 54 -31.23 25.41 -23.88
C THR A 54 -32.46 25.61 -24.75
N GLY A 55 -33.64 25.69 -24.14
CA GLY A 55 -34.86 26.10 -24.86
C GLY A 55 -34.65 27.45 -25.54
N ASP A 56 -35.24 27.63 -26.73
CA ASP A 56 -35.06 28.77 -27.67
C ASP A 56 -33.79 28.78 -28.55
N GLY A 57 -33.42 27.64 -29.13
CA GLY A 57 -32.50 27.61 -30.28
C GLY A 57 -31.07 28.09 -29.99
N GLY A 58 -30.71 28.25 -28.72
CA GLY A 58 -29.35 28.54 -28.26
C GLY A 58 -28.44 27.31 -28.37
N MET A 59 -27.15 27.55 -28.59
CA MET A 59 -26.15 26.47 -28.62
C MET A 59 -26.18 25.68 -27.30
N PRO A 60 -26.12 24.32 -27.35
CA PRO A 60 -26.09 23.50 -26.15
C PRO A 60 -24.94 23.92 -25.23
N ILE A 61 -25.22 24.13 -23.95
CA ILE A 61 -24.19 24.38 -22.95
C ILE A 61 -23.67 23.01 -22.52
N GLU A 62 -22.40 22.71 -22.82
CA GLU A 62 -21.71 21.55 -22.27
C GLU A 62 -21.38 21.83 -20.81
N VAL A 63 -22.18 21.29 -19.89
CA VAL A 63 -21.86 21.34 -18.45
C VAL A 63 -21.03 20.11 -18.12
N GLU A 64 -19.79 20.34 -17.71
CA GLU A 64 -18.92 19.30 -17.14
C GLU A 64 -19.39 19.00 -15.72
N VAL A 65 -20.16 17.92 -15.56
CA VAL A 65 -20.78 17.55 -14.27
C VAL A 65 -19.76 16.86 -13.36
N VAL A 66 -18.81 16.13 -13.94
CA VAL A 66 -17.76 15.42 -13.21
C VAL A 66 -16.43 15.55 -13.96
N PRO A 67 -15.45 16.29 -13.40
CA PRO A 67 -14.10 16.35 -13.95
C PRO A 67 -13.45 14.98 -13.91
N GLY A 68 -13.18 14.40 -15.08
CA GLY A 68 -12.56 13.08 -15.21
C GLY A 68 -11.20 12.99 -14.50
N GLU A 69 -10.50 14.11 -14.40
CA GLU A 69 -9.21 14.23 -13.72
C GLU A 69 -9.31 13.97 -12.20
N GLN A 70 -10.35 14.47 -11.54
CA GLN A 70 -10.54 14.27 -10.10
C GLN A 70 -10.87 12.81 -9.80
N VAL A 71 -11.72 12.19 -10.62
CA VAL A 71 -12.06 10.78 -10.50
C VAL A 71 -10.82 9.92 -10.75
N SER A 72 -10.05 10.23 -11.78
CA SER A 72 -8.79 9.54 -12.09
C SER A 72 -7.82 9.62 -10.91
N LYS A 73 -7.67 10.80 -10.31
CA LYS A 73 -6.79 11.00 -9.15
C LYS A 73 -7.23 10.17 -7.94
N VAL A 74 -8.53 10.14 -7.64
CA VAL A 74 -9.07 9.33 -6.54
C VAL A 74 -8.89 7.84 -6.82
N VAL A 75 -9.23 7.37 -8.02
CA VAL A 75 -9.07 5.96 -8.42
C VAL A 75 -7.60 5.53 -8.35
N ASN A 76 -6.68 6.35 -8.86
CA ASN A 76 -5.24 6.09 -8.79
C ASN A 76 -4.73 6.08 -7.35
N ALA A 77 -5.21 6.96 -6.48
CA ALA A 77 -4.88 6.95 -5.07
C ALA A 77 -5.39 5.70 -4.35
N VAL A 78 -6.59 5.21 -4.69
CA VAL A 78 -7.15 3.96 -4.16
C VAL A 78 -6.32 2.76 -4.61
N LEU A 79 -6.00 2.67 -5.90
CA LEU A 79 -5.13 1.62 -6.45
C LEU A 79 -3.75 1.61 -5.79
N TRP A 80 -3.17 2.80 -5.59
CA TRP A 80 -1.90 2.95 -4.87
C TRP A 80 -2.01 2.51 -3.40
N SER A 81 -3.12 2.83 -2.74
CA SER A 81 -3.37 2.41 -1.36
C SER A 81 -3.44 0.88 -1.23
N ILE A 82 -4.11 0.22 -2.18
CA ILE A 82 -4.16 -1.26 -2.25
C ILE A 82 -2.76 -1.84 -2.39
N LEU A 83 -1.94 -1.27 -3.27
CA LEU A 83 -0.54 -1.69 -3.43
C LEU A 83 0.26 -1.51 -2.13
N MET A 84 0.12 -0.37 -1.45
CA MET A 84 0.83 -0.12 -0.19
C MET A 84 0.40 -1.05 0.94
N VAL A 85 -0.90 -1.39 1.02
CA VAL A 85 -1.40 -2.41 1.96
C VAL A 85 -0.79 -3.78 1.65
N PHE A 86 -0.65 -4.13 0.37
CA PHE A 86 0.01 -5.36 -0.05
C PHE A 86 1.48 -5.39 0.37
N VAL A 87 2.22 -4.30 0.13
CA VAL A 87 3.64 -4.19 0.55
C VAL A 87 3.78 -4.28 2.08
N ALA A 88 2.90 -3.61 2.84
CA ALA A 88 2.87 -3.71 4.29
C ALA A 88 2.56 -5.15 4.78
N SER A 89 1.66 -5.86 4.10
CA SER A 89 1.37 -7.27 4.38
C SER A 89 2.58 -8.16 4.12
N ALA A 90 3.28 -7.95 3.01
CA ALA A 90 4.52 -8.67 2.70
C ALA A 90 5.61 -8.39 3.75
N GLY A 91 5.82 -7.13 4.12
CA GLY A 91 6.74 -6.73 5.18
C GLY A 91 6.39 -7.36 6.53
N SER A 92 5.11 -7.45 6.87
CA SER A 92 4.64 -8.13 8.09
C SER A 92 4.96 -9.63 8.08
N LYS A 93 4.79 -10.31 6.93
CA LYS A 93 5.15 -11.72 6.80
C LYS A 93 6.66 -11.94 6.96
N ILE A 94 7.47 -11.11 6.30
CA ILE A 94 8.94 -11.16 6.37
C ILE A 94 9.42 -10.91 7.80
N GLY A 95 8.91 -9.85 8.44
CA GLY A 95 9.26 -9.52 9.82
C GLY A 95 8.82 -10.60 10.80
N GLY A 96 7.65 -11.20 10.59
CA GLY A 96 7.15 -12.33 11.38
C GLY A 96 8.03 -13.57 11.29
N LEU A 97 8.60 -13.87 10.11
CA LEU A 97 9.62 -14.93 9.97
C LEU A 97 10.89 -14.58 10.75
N GLY A 98 11.31 -13.31 10.71
CA GLY A 98 12.44 -12.81 11.51
C GLY A 98 12.26 -13.02 13.01
N VAL A 99 11.08 -12.70 13.56
CA VAL A 99 10.75 -12.95 14.98
C VAL A 99 10.79 -14.44 15.31
N LYS A 100 10.21 -15.29 14.45
CA LYS A 100 10.20 -16.74 14.67
C LYS A 100 11.59 -17.35 14.70
N LEU A 101 12.52 -16.85 13.87
CA LEU A 101 13.90 -17.32 13.84
C LEU A 101 14.74 -16.76 15.00
N ALA A 102 14.50 -15.51 15.41
CA ALA A 102 15.18 -14.90 16.55
C ALA A 102 14.76 -15.51 17.90
N ARG A 103 13.56 -16.08 17.97
CA ARG A 103 13.06 -16.80 19.16
C ARG A 103 13.66 -18.21 19.16
N GLU A 104 14.60 -18.48 20.05
CA GLU A 104 15.18 -19.81 20.23
C GLU A 104 14.05 -20.84 20.42
N ILE A 105 14.03 -21.90 19.61
CA ILE A 105 13.05 -22.99 19.71
C ILE A 105 13.31 -23.73 21.03
N LYS A 106 12.69 -23.28 22.12
CA LYS A 106 12.62 -24.05 23.36
C LYS A 106 11.72 -25.25 23.11
N VAL A 107 12.32 -26.37 22.71
CA VAL A 107 11.64 -27.68 22.73
C VAL A 107 11.57 -28.11 24.19
N GLU A 108 10.47 -27.80 24.87
CA GLU A 108 10.14 -28.45 26.13
C GLU A 108 9.74 -29.89 25.80
N VAL A 109 10.67 -30.83 25.97
CA VAL A 109 10.38 -32.26 25.88
C VAL A 109 9.52 -32.61 27.08
N LYS A 110 8.19 -32.59 26.90
CA LYS A 110 7.24 -33.13 27.87
C LYS A 110 7.47 -34.64 27.94
N ARG A 111 8.29 -35.09 28.88
CA ARG A 111 8.37 -36.51 29.25
C ARG A 111 7.05 -36.85 29.93
N GLU A 112 6.15 -37.50 29.20
CA GLU A 112 5.05 -38.24 29.81
C GLU A 112 5.68 -39.28 30.74
N SER A 113 5.42 -39.09 32.04
CA SER A 113 5.83 -40.00 33.12
C SER A 113 4.66 -40.91 33.46
#